data_AF-A0AB39RW77-F1
#
_entry.id   AF-A0AB39RW77-F1
#
_cell.length_a   1.000
_cell.length_b   1.000
_cell.length_c   1.000
_cell.angle_alpha   90.00
_cell.angle_beta   90.00
_cell.angle_gamma   90.00
#
_symmetry.space_group_name_H-M   'P 1'
#
loop_
_entity.id
_entity.type
_entity.pdbx_description
1 polymer ?
#
loop_
_entity_poly.entity_id
_entity_poly.type
_entity_poly.pdbx_seq_one_letter_code
_entity_poly.pdbx_strand_id
1 'polypeptide(L)'
;MSAGLAVASAVAALAKGSAPAGLTGAGAPAGSGTASVSAGLGAKARAKAWAELLRLPALFTVPGDALAGAAAVGARPNSRTLLAIGSSLCLYEAGMALNDWADRAEDAVERPHRPLPSGRIHPAAALAAAGALTAAGLALAARAGRPSLAVAAPLAATVWAYDLTLKRTPAGPVAMATARGLDVLLGAAATAGTAPSRDRVFGTAATAGTAPSRDRVFGTAVTAGAVRSRDRLFGPAANGRVAPGQDVPLRMATLSRTARRALPSALTLATHTLAVTMVSRGETQGGSPVAPLAALATTAALAWELSNGRAAASRPADAAPTAVHPGSVNASTRTGTGKAGDGIAARLGPASAADPAPRPFPHPVTDTLRAALTLAYAATSAHPLFHAALNPSPPLTQRAVGGGIRAMIPLQATLAARAGAPVTALLTAALAPAARKFARKVSVT
;
A
#
# COMPACT_ATOMS: atom_id res chain seq x y z
N MET A 1 -16.75 -4.32 1.68
CA MET A 1 -17.17 -5.67 1.24
C MET A 1 -17.18 -5.88 -0.28
N SER A 2 -16.84 -4.86 -1.09
CA SER A 2 -16.98 -4.88 -2.57
C SER A 2 -15.78 -5.43 -3.36
N ALA A 3 -14.55 -5.39 -2.84
CA ALA A 3 -13.37 -5.92 -3.56
C ALA A 3 -13.27 -7.45 -3.55
N GLY A 4 -13.59 -8.09 -2.41
CA GLY A 4 -13.69 -9.56 -2.32
C GLY A 4 -14.84 -10.12 -3.16
N LEU A 5 -15.91 -9.33 -3.36
CA LEU A 5 -17.02 -9.69 -4.24
C LEU A 5 -16.61 -9.65 -5.72
N ALA A 6 -15.69 -8.76 -6.12
CA ALA A 6 -15.19 -8.67 -7.49
C ALA A 6 -14.30 -9.87 -7.85
N VAL A 7 -13.39 -10.27 -6.94
CA VAL A 7 -12.58 -11.48 -7.11
C VAL A 7 -13.48 -12.72 -7.07
N ALA A 8 -14.38 -12.84 -6.09
CA ALA A 8 -15.33 -13.94 -6.03
C ALA A 8 -16.28 -13.98 -7.25
N SER A 9 -16.66 -12.83 -7.82
CA SER A 9 -17.47 -12.73 -9.04
C SER A 9 -16.67 -13.10 -10.29
N ALA A 10 -15.40 -12.70 -10.38
CA ALA A 10 -14.50 -13.11 -11.46
C ALA A 10 -14.24 -14.63 -11.40
N VAL A 11 -13.98 -15.18 -10.21
CA VAL A 11 -13.86 -16.62 -9.97
C VAL A 11 -15.17 -17.35 -10.26
N ALA A 12 -16.32 -16.79 -9.88
CA ALA A 12 -17.63 -17.34 -10.20
C ALA A 12 -17.94 -17.27 -11.70
N ALA A 13 -17.52 -16.23 -12.42
CA ALA A 13 -17.67 -16.09 -13.87
C ALA A 13 -16.77 -17.10 -14.62
N LEU A 14 -15.53 -17.28 -14.17
CA LEU A 14 -14.60 -18.29 -14.67
C LEU A 14 -15.11 -19.72 -14.38
N ALA A 15 -15.68 -19.94 -13.19
CA ALA A 15 -16.30 -21.21 -12.80
C ALA A 15 -17.59 -21.51 -13.60
N LYS A 16 -18.36 -20.49 -13.99
CA LYS A 16 -19.56 -20.62 -14.83
C LYS A 16 -19.29 -20.86 -16.31
N GLY A 17 -18.03 -20.80 -16.75
CA GLY A 17 -17.64 -21.27 -18.08
C GLY A 17 -17.99 -20.33 -19.23
N SER A 18 -17.93 -19.01 -19.04
CA SER A 18 -17.93 -18.06 -20.15
C SER A 18 -16.50 -17.63 -20.44
N ALA A 19 -15.73 -18.49 -21.12
CA ALA A 19 -14.55 -17.99 -21.84
C ALA A 19 -15.04 -17.01 -22.91
N PRO A 20 -14.33 -15.89 -23.17
CA PRO A 20 -14.69 -15.03 -24.28
C PRO A 20 -14.52 -15.85 -25.57
N ALA A 21 -15.62 -16.00 -26.31
CA ALA A 21 -15.59 -16.59 -27.63
C ALA A 21 -14.72 -15.72 -28.54
N GLY A 22 -13.67 -16.31 -29.11
CA GLY A 22 -12.93 -15.71 -30.22
C GLY A 22 -11.42 -15.73 -30.06
N LEU A 23 -10.81 -16.91 -30.26
CA LEU A 23 -9.51 -17.08 -30.92
C LEU A 23 -9.46 -18.53 -31.46
N THR A 24 -10.09 -18.76 -32.61
CA THR A 24 -9.97 -20.00 -33.38
C THR A 24 -8.90 -19.84 -34.45
N GLY A 25 -7.91 -20.73 -34.45
CA GLY A 25 -6.87 -20.91 -35.48
C GLY A 25 -5.46 -20.82 -34.88
N ALA A 26 -4.55 -21.78 -34.99
CA ALA A 26 -4.49 -23.00 -35.79
C ALA A 26 -3.53 -24.03 -35.15
N GLY A 27 -3.84 -25.32 -35.33
CA GLY A 27 -2.88 -26.45 -35.37
C GLY A 27 -2.00 -26.76 -34.16
N ALA A 28 -2.46 -27.64 -33.26
CA ALA A 28 -1.59 -28.46 -32.42
C ALA A 28 -2.21 -29.87 -32.25
N PRO A 29 -1.41 -30.96 -32.25
CA PRO A 29 -1.91 -32.32 -32.42
C PRO A 29 -2.64 -32.83 -31.16
N ALA A 30 -3.54 -33.78 -31.40
CA ALA A 30 -4.51 -34.32 -30.46
C ALA A 30 -3.87 -34.91 -29.18
N GLY A 31 -4.14 -34.26 -28.04
CA GLY A 31 -4.16 -34.89 -26.72
C GLY A 31 -5.61 -35.08 -26.27
N SER A 32 -6.29 -36.09 -26.82
CA SER A 32 -7.74 -36.33 -26.69
C SER A 32 -8.23 -36.63 -25.26
N GLY A 33 -7.34 -36.80 -24.27
CA GLY A 33 -7.70 -37.12 -22.90
C GLY A 33 -8.03 -35.93 -21.98
N THR A 34 -7.53 -34.72 -22.26
CA THR A 34 -7.63 -33.59 -21.31
C THR A 34 -8.91 -32.77 -21.48
N ALA A 35 -9.41 -32.66 -22.72
CA ALA A 35 -10.64 -31.93 -23.03
C ALA A 35 -11.90 -32.65 -22.49
N SER A 36 -11.89 -33.98 -22.44
CA SER A 36 -13.04 -34.79 -21.96
C SER A 36 -13.24 -34.69 -20.45
N VAL A 37 -12.16 -34.61 -19.67
CA VAL A 37 -12.22 -34.53 -18.20
C VAL A 37 -12.79 -33.18 -17.74
N SER A 38 -12.35 -32.06 -18.31
CA SER A 38 -12.87 -30.73 -17.93
C SER A 38 -14.36 -30.55 -18.28
N ALA A 39 -14.81 -31.14 -19.38
CA ALA A 39 -16.19 -31.10 -19.84
C ALA A 39 -17.15 -31.93 -18.97
N GLY A 40 -16.66 -32.96 -18.28
CA GLY A 40 -17.46 -33.85 -17.43
C GLY A 40 -17.58 -33.42 -15.95
N LEU A 41 -16.89 -32.36 -15.51
CA LEU A 41 -16.91 -31.94 -14.11
C LEU A 41 -18.19 -31.18 -13.74
N GLY A 42 -18.86 -31.62 -12.67
CA GLY A 42 -19.93 -30.85 -12.05
C GLY A 42 -19.45 -29.48 -11.51
N ALA A 43 -20.35 -28.49 -11.46
CA ALA A 43 -20.03 -27.11 -11.10
C ALA A 43 -19.24 -26.95 -9.78
N LYS A 44 -19.55 -27.78 -8.77
CA LYS A 44 -18.85 -27.80 -7.47
C LYS A 44 -17.39 -28.25 -7.60
N ALA A 45 -17.12 -29.26 -8.41
CA ALA A 45 -15.77 -29.78 -8.66
C ALA A 45 -14.93 -28.78 -9.47
N ARG A 46 -15.56 -28.11 -10.45
CA ARG A 46 -14.93 -27.01 -11.20
C ARG A 46 -14.58 -25.82 -10.30
N ALA A 47 -15.49 -25.41 -9.42
CA ALA A 47 -15.22 -24.36 -8.44
C ALA A 47 -14.08 -24.73 -7.47
N LYS A 48 -14.02 -26.00 -7.03
CA LYS A 48 -12.91 -26.50 -6.19
C LYS A 48 -11.58 -26.42 -6.94
N ALA A 49 -11.53 -26.86 -8.20
CA ALA A 49 -10.32 -26.80 -9.02
C ALA A 49 -9.81 -25.37 -9.20
N TRP A 50 -10.71 -24.40 -9.43
CA TRP A 50 -10.34 -22.98 -9.49
C TRP A 50 -9.88 -22.44 -8.13
N ALA A 51 -10.52 -22.83 -7.03
CA ALA A 51 -10.09 -22.43 -5.68
C ALA A 51 -8.71 -22.99 -5.30
N GLU A 52 -8.39 -24.21 -5.76
CA GLU A 52 -7.05 -24.82 -5.63
C GLU A 52 -6.02 -24.04 -6.44
N LEU A 53 -6.31 -23.71 -7.71
CA LEU A 53 -5.44 -22.94 -8.59
C LEU A 53 -5.14 -21.54 -8.02
N LEU A 54 -6.17 -20.84 -7.54
CA LEU A 54 -6.11 -19.46 -7.07
C LEU A 54 -5.65 -19.33 -5.61
N ARG A 55 -5.23 -20.44 -4.97
CA ARG A 55 -4.66 -20.48 -3.61
C ARG A 55 -5.29 -19.47 -2.62
N LEU A 56 -6.62 -19.47 -2.54
CA LEU A 56 -7.44 -18.47 -1.82
C LEU A 56 -6.95 -18.09 -0.40
N PRO A 57 -6.36 -19.01 0.41
CA PRO A 57 -5.84 -18.63 1.73
C PRO A 57 -4.73 -17.57 1.70
N ALA A 58 -3.96 -17.46 0.61
CA ALA A 58 -2.86 -16.51 0.53
C ALA A 58 -3.32 -15.07 0.29
N LEU A 59 -4.55 -14.89 -0.25
CA LEU A 59 -5.16 -13.58 -0.46
C LEU A 59 -5.28 -12.73 0.80
N PHE A 60 -5.37 -13.35 1.98
CA PHE A 60 -5.49 -12.61 3.24
C PHE A 60 -4.22 -11.80 3.58
N THR A 61 -3.09 -12.10 2.94
CA THR A 61 -1.83 -11.36 3.15
C THR A 61 -1.68 -10.17 2.21
N VAL A 62 -2.52 -10.06 1.19
CA VAL A 62 -2.37 -9.08 0.09
C VAL A 62 -2.90 -7.69 0.49
N PRO A 63 -4.09 -7.53 1.11
CA PRO A 63 -4.61 -6.21 1.48
C PRO A 63 -3.69 -5.42 2.42
N GLY A 64 -2.87 -6.10 3.22
CA GLY A 64 -1.98 -5.47 4.19
C GLY A 64 -0.89 -4.60 3.55
N ASP A 65 -0.43 -4.90 2.33
CA ASP A 65 0.58 -4.10 1.63
C ASP A 65 0.01 -2.73 1.23
N ALA A 66 -1.15 -2.74 0.57
CA ALA A 66 -1.84 -1.52 0.16
C ALA A 66 -2.25 -0.65 1.37
N LEU A 67 -2.65 -1.29 2.49
CA LEU A 67 -2.98 -0.60 3.74
C LEU A 67 -1.73 -0.01 4.41
N ALA A 68 -0.60 -0.72 4.40
CA ALA A 68 0.67 -0.20 4.91
C ALA A 68 1.14 1.02 4.09
N GLY A 69 1.00 0.98 2.76
CA GLY A 69 1.30 2.11 1.88
C GLY A 69 0.40 3.32 2.12
N ALA A 70 -0.91 3.10 2.29
CA ALA A 70 -1.86 4.15 2.64
C ALA A 70 -1.54 4.81 3.99
N ALA A 71 -1.17 4.00 4.99
CA ALA A 71 -0.75 4.50 6.30
C ALA A 71 0.56 5.31 6.21
N ALA A 72 1.55 4.84 5.45
CA ALA A 72 2.86 5.49 5.31
C ALA A 72 2.80 6.92 4.74
N VAL A 73 1.77 7.23 3.96
CA VAL A 73 1.56 8.60 3.44
C VAL A 73 0.76 9.50 4.39
N GLY A 74 0.34 8.98 5.55
CA GLY A 74 -0.40 9.70 6.59
C GLY A 74 -1.89 9.89 6.27
N ALA A 75 -2.44 9.10 5.34
CA ALA A 75 -3.81 9.25 4.89
C ALA A 75 -4.68 8.07 5.35
N ARG A 76 -5.95 8.36 5.68
CA ARG A 76 -6.93 7.32 6.00
C ARG A 76 -7.30 6.54 4.73
N PRO A 77 -7.45 5.20 4.80
CA PRO A 77 -7.95 4.41 3.69
C PRO A 77 -9.28 4.97 3.16
N ASN A 78 -9.41 5.06 1.84
CA ASN A 78 -10.58 5.62 1.17
C ASN A 78 -11.02 4.71 0.00
N SER A 79 -12.01 5.16 -0.79
CA SER A 79 -12.54 4.38 -1.92
C SER A 79 -11.48 4.02 -2.97
N ARG A 80 -10.48 4.89 -3.20
CA ARG A 80 -9.35 4.60 -4.10
C ARG A 80 -8.39 3.58 -3.49
N THR A 81 -8.18 3.61 -2.17
CA THR A 81 -7.45 2.55 -1.47
C THR A 81 -8.15 1.19 -1.65
N LEU A 82 -9.49 1.15 -1.61
CA LEU A 82 -10.25 -0.07 -1.88
C LEU A 82 -10.08 -0.56 -3.33
N LEU A 83 -10.03 0.35 -4.31
CA LEU A 83 -9.73 0.01 -5.70
C LEU A 83 -8.30 -0.53 -5.85
N ALA A 84 -7.32 0.04 -5.14
CA ALA A 84 -5.94 -0.46 -5.12
C ALA A 84 -5.83 -1.85 -4.48
N ILE A 85 -6.55 -2.11 -3.38
CA ILE A 85 -6.65 -3.46 -2.80
C ILE A 85 -7.26 -4.43 -3.82
N GLY A 86 -8.33 -4.02 -4.53
CA GLY A 86 -8.91 -4.83 -5.61
C GLY A 86 -7.92 -5.10 -6.75
N SER A 87 -7.16 -4.08 -7.16
CA SER A 87 -6.10 -4.23 -8.17
C SER A 87 -5.02 -5.21 -7.73
N SER A 88 -4.51 -5.05 -6.51
CA SER A 88 -3.49 -5.90 -5.91
C SER A 88 -3.94 -7.37 -5.84
N LEU A 89 -5.19 -7.62 -5.38
CA LEU A 89 -5.78 -8.97 -5.37
C LEU A 89 -5.89 -9.56 -6.78
N CYS A 90 -6.31 -8.76 -7.78
CA CYS A 90 -6.39 -9.24 -9.16
C CYS A 90 -5.02 -9.58 -9.73
N LEU A 91 -4.00 -8.75 -9.48
CA LEU A 91 -2.63 -8.99 -9.96
C LEU A 91 -1.97 -10.18 -9.25
N TYR A 92 -2.25 -10.36 -7.96
CA TYR A 92 -1.83 -11.55 -7.22
C TYR A 92 -2.41 -12.83 -7.86
N GLU A 93 -3.73 -12.85 -8.09
CA GLU A 93 -4.40 -14.01 -8.70
C GLU A 93 -4.01 -14.24 -10.16
N ALA A 94 -3.74 -13.17 -10.91
CA ALA A 94 -3.17 -13.28 -12.24
C ALA A 94 -1.82 -14.01 -12.20
N GLY A 95 -0.95 -13.65 -11.25
CA GLY A 95 0.33 -14.32 -11.03
C GLY A 95 0.16 -15.78 -10.61
N MET A 96 -0.81 -16.09 -9.75
CA MET A 96 -1.08 -17.48 -9.37
C MET A 96 -1.48 -18.36 -10.57
N ALA A 97 -2.40 -17.87 -11.39
CA ALA A 97 -2.83 -18.57 -12.60
C ALA A 97 -1.71 -18.67 -13.64
N LEU A 98 -0.91 -17.60 -13.82
CA LEU A 98 0.20 -17.56 -14.76
C LEU A 98 1.35 -18.48 -14.33
N ASN A 99 1.65 -18.53 -13.03
CA ASN A 99 2.67 -19.40 -12.47
C ASN A 99 2.35 -20.87 -12.76
N ASP A 100 1.15 -21.32 -12.39
CA ASP A 100 0.72 -22.70 -12.62
C ASP A 100 0.63 -23.02 -14.13
N TRP A 101 0.25 -22.05 -14.96
CA TRP A 101 0.34 -22.20 -16.42
C TRP A 101 1.79 -22.40 -16.88
N ALA A 102 2.74 -21.59 -16.41
CA ALA A 102 4.14 -21.66 -16.79
C ALA A 102 4.83 -22.96 -16.32
N ASP A 103 4.42 -23.49 -15.17
CA ASP A 103 4.99 -24.69 -14.55
C ASP A 103 4.31 -25.99 -15.00
N ARG A 104 3.25 -25.92 -15.83
CA ARG A 104 2.40 -27.06 -16.20
C ARG A 104 3.13 -28.32 -16.66
N ALA A 105 4.28 -28.20 -17.33
CA ALA A 105 5.05 -29.35 -17.81
C ALA A 105 5.86 -30.00 -16.67
N GLU A 106 6.46 -29.19 -15.80
CA GLU A 106 7.16 -29.65 -14.59
C GLU A 106 6.16 -30.27 -13.61
N ASP A 107 5.03 -29.58 -13.37
CA ASP A 107 3.94 -30.05 -12.52
C ASP A 107 3.31 -31.36 -13.04
N ALA A 108 3.35 -31.63 -14.35
CA ALA A 108 2.85 -32.89 -14.89
C ALA A 108 3.71 -34.10 -14.48
N VAL A 109 5.00 -33.88 -14.23
CA VAL A 109 5.93 -34.91 -13.76
C VAL A 109 5.89 -34.99 -12.23
N GLU A 110 6.02 -33.86 -11.54
CA GLU A 110 6.20 -33.84 -10.08
C GLU A 110 4.89 -33.92 -9.30
N ARG A 111 3.80 -33.38 -9.85
CA ARG A 111 2.52 -33.17 -9.15
C ARG A 111 1.31 -33.38 -10.10
N PRO A 112 1.14 -34.58 -10.66
CA PRO A 112 0.15 -34.84 -11.72
C PRO A 112 -1.31 -34.58 -11.29
N HIS A 113 -1.59 -34.55 -9.98
CA HIS A 113 -2.91 -34.26 -9.43
C HIS A 113 -3.32 -32.76 -9.52
N ARG A 114 -2.39 -31.85 -9.83
CA ARG A 114 -2.67 -30.41 -9.91
C ARG A 114 -3.71 -30.07 -10.99
N PRO A 115 -4.47 -28.97 -10.87
CA PRO A 115 -5.61 -28.68 -11.75
C PRO A 115 -5.30 -28.68 -13.25
N LEU A 116 -4.13 -28.19 -13.67
CA LEU A 116 -3.72 -28.16 -15.08
C LEU A 116 -3.26 -29.54 -15.59
N PRO A 117 -2.26 -30.22 -14.97
CA PRO A 117 -1.84 -31.54 -15.42
C PRO A 117 -2.94 -32.60 -15.38
N SER A 118 -3.82 -32.55 -14.37
CA SER A 118 -4.96 -33.47 -14.25
C SER A 118 -6.08 -33.22 -15.26
N GLY A 119 -5.98 -32.17 -16.09
CA GLY A 119 -7.00 -31.82 -17.07
C GLY A 119 -8.28 -31.22 -16.49
N ARG A 120 -8.35 -30.98 -15.17
CA ARG A 120 -9.52 -30.35 -14.52
C ARG A 120 -9.71 -28.90 -15.00
N ILE A 121 -8.61 -28.21 -15.33
CA ILE A 121 -8.61 -26.87 -15.94
C ILE A 121 -7.75 -26.90 -17.21
N HIS A 122 -8.31 -26.45 -18.33
CA HIS A 122 -7.58 -26.35 -19.59
C HIS A 122 -6.50 -25.24 -19.52
N PRO A 123 -5.27 -25.46 -20.04
CA PRO A 123 -4.20 -24.45 -19.99
C PRO A 123 -4.56 -23.11 -20.62
N ALA A 124 -5.29 -23.11 -21.74
CA ALA A 124 -5.75 -21.86 -22.36
C ALA A 124 -6.71 -21.07 -21.45
N ALA A 125 -7.52 -21.75 -20.63
CA ALA A 125 -8.41 -21.09 -19.67
C ALA A 125 -7.62 -20.45 -18.51
N ALA A 126 -6.57 -21.11 -18.04
CA ALA A 126 -5.68 -20.54 -17.02
C ALA A 126 -4.95 -19.28 -17.54
N LEU A 127 -4.41 -19.34 -18.76
CA LEU A 127 -3.77 -18.18 -19.40
C LEU A 127 -4.76 -17.04 -19.65
N ALA A 128 -5.96 -17.34 -20.14
CA ALA A 128 -7.02 -16.35 -20.32
C ALA A 128 -7.44 -15.71 -18.99
N ALA A 129 -7.53 -16.49 -17.92
CA ALA A 129 -7.81 -15.97 -16.58
C ALA A 129 -6.68 -15.05 -16.09
N ALA A 130 -5.41 -15.43 -16.26
CA ALA A 130 -4.26 -14.59 -15.92
C ALA A 130 -4.30 -13.25 -16.67
N GLY A 131 -4.56 -13.27 -17.98
CA GLY A 131 -4.72 -12.07 -18.80
C GLY A 131 -5.91 -11.19 -18.36
N ALA A 132 -7.08 -11.80 -18.13
CA ALA A 132 -8.29 -11.09 -17.71
C ALA A 132 -8.15 -10.45 -16.32
N LEU A 133 -7.55 -11.17 -15.36
CA LEU A 133 -7.26 -10.66 -14.03
C LEU A 133 -6.21 -9.53 -14.07
N THR A 134 -5.18 -9.65 -14.92
CA THR A 134 -4.22 -8.57 -15.14
C THR A 134 -4.92 -7.32 -15.67
N ALA A 135 -5.76 -7.46 -16.70
CA ALA A 135 -6.52 -6.34 -17.28
C ALA A 135 -7.48 -5.71 -16.27
N ALA A 136 -8.20 -6.52 -15.48
CA ALA A 136 -9.09 -6.05 -14.42
C ALA A 136 -8.31 -5.28 -13.34
N GLY A 137 -7.14 -5.79 -12.93
CA GLY A 137 -6.26 -5.11 -11.99
C GLY A 137 -5.83 -3.74 -12.48
N LEU A 138 -5.31 -3.66 -13.72
CA LEU A 138 -4.91 -2.40 -14.33
C LEU A 138 -6.09 -1.42 -14.49
N ALA A 139 -7.28 -1.92 -14.84
CA ALA A 139 -8.49 -1.09 -14.93
C ALA A 139 -8.91 -0.53 -13.55
N LEU A 140 -8.83 -1.33 -12.49
CA LEU A 140 -9.09 -0.87 -11.12
C LEU A 140 -8.06 0.18 -10.68
N ALA A 141 -6.78 -0.03 -11.00
CA ALA A 141 -5.72 0.96 -10.74
C ALA A 141 -5.94 2.26 -11.53
N ALA A 142 -6.34 2.18 -12.80
CA ALA A 142 -6.68 3.35 -13.61
C ALA A 142 -7.85 4.15 -13.01
N ARG A 143 -8.89 3.45 -12.50
CA ARG A 143 -10.01 4.06 -11.78
C ARG A 143 -9.61 4.66 -10.44
N ALA A 144 -8.60 4.11 -9.76
CA ALA A 144 -8.02 4.70 -8.55
C ALA A 144 -7.24 5.99 -8.88
N GLY A 145 -6.60 6.04 -10.05
CA GLY A 145 -6.00 7.25 -10.62
C GLY A 145 -4.74 6.96 -11.44
N ARG A 146 -4.30 7.96 -12.23
CA ARG A 146 -3.05 7.86 -13.03
C ARG A 146 -1.81 7.47 -12.20
N PRO A 147 -1.59 8.04 -10.99
CA PRO A 147 -0.51 7.59 -10.11
C PRO A 147 -0.53 6.09 -9.80
N SER A 148 -1.71 5.55 -9.50
CA SER A 148 -1.87 4.13 -9.20
C SER A 148 -1.60 3.27 -10.42
N LEU A 149 -2.09 3.66 -11.60
CA LEU A 149 -1.81 2.95 -12.84
C LEU A 149 -0.31 2.93 -13.17
N ALA A 150 0.40 4.05 -12.95
CA ALA A 150 1.83 4.14 -13.18
C ALA A 150 2.67 3.20 -12.28
N VAL A 151 2.13 2.78 -11.13
CA VAL A 151 2.74 1.77 -10.24
C VAL A 151 2.23 0.35 -10.56
N ALA A 152 0.94 0.20 -10.88
CA ALA A 152 0.34 -1.09 -11.19
C ALA A 152 0.88 -1.70 -12.50
N ALA A 153 1.20 -0.87 -13.50
CA ALA A 153 1.78 -1.34 -14.76
C ALA A 153 3.15 -2.04 -14.59
N PRO A 154 4.17 -1.42 -13.95
CA PRO A 154 5.43 -2.12 -13.68
C PRO A 154 5.26 -3.28 -12.68
N LEU A 155 4.28 -3.22 -11.77
CA LEU A 155 3.94 -4.37 -10.91
C LEU A 155 3.47 -5.56 -11.75
N ALA A 156 2.50 -5.35 -12.66
CA ALA A 156 2.00 -6.38 -13.55
C ALA A 156 3.11 -6.95 -14.45
N ALA A 157 3.97 -6.08 -15.00
CA ALA A 157 5.13 -6.51 -15.77
C ALA A 157 6.10 -7.36 -14.95
N THR A 158 6.33 -6.99 -13.68
CA THR A 158 7.19 -7.75 -12.75
C THR A 158 6.60 -9.12 -12.43
N VAL A 159 5.28 -9.23 -12.23
CA VAL A 159 4.58 -10.51 -12.01
C VAL A 159 4.79 -11.43 -13.21
N TRP A 160 4.53 -10.93 -14.43
CA TRP A 160 4.72 -11.70 -15.66
C TRP A 160 6.19 -12.10 -15.89
N ALA A 161 7.13 -11.18 -15.66
CA ALA A 161 8.55 -11.47 -15.77
C ALA A 161 9.00 -12.53 -14.76
N TYR A 162 8.50 -12.46 -13.51
CA TYR A 162 8.79 -13.47 -12.50
C TYR A 162 8.29 -14.85 -12.93
N ASP A 163 7.01 -14.97 -13.29
CA ASP A 163 6.36 -16.25 -13.55
C ASP A 163 6.89 -16.96 -14.80
N LEU A 164 7.25 -16.18 -15.84
CA LEU A 164 7.69 -16.72 -17.12
C LEU A 164 9.20 -16.99 -17.19
N THR A 165 10.03 -16.17 -16.53
CA THR A 165 11.49 -16.25 -16.69
C THR A 165 12.27 -16.15 -15.39
N LEU A 166 12.05 -15.11 -14.58
CA LEU A 166 13.00 -14.76 -13.51
C LEU A 166 12.96 -15.74 -12.32
N LYS A 167 11.86 -16.44 -12.06
CA LYS A 167 11.79 -17.38 -10.94
C LYS A 167 12.83 -18.51 -11.01
N ARG A 168 13.23 -18.89 -12.22
CA ARG A 168 14.25 -19.92 -12.48
C ARG A 168 15.68 -19.38 -12.39
N THR A 169 15.86 -18.06 -12.38
CA THR A 169 17.19 -17.43 -12.35
C THR A 169 17.56 -16.94 -10.95
N PRO A 170 18.83 -16.54 -10.71
CA PRO A 170 19.23 -15.89 -9.46
C PRO A 170 18.47 -14.57 -9.18
N ALA A 171 17.84 -13.96 -10.18
CA ALA A 171 17.07 -12.72 -10.03
C ALA A 171 15.66 -12.93 -9.44
N GLY A 172 15.16 -14.18 -9.37
CA GLY A 172 13.81 -14.50 -8.88
C GLY A 172 13.46 -13.87 -7.53
N PRO A 173 14.30 -13.99 -6.47
CA PRO A 173 14.07 -13.35 -5.18
C PRO A 173 13.94 -11.83 -5.25
N VAL A 174 14.74 -11.19 -6.10
CA VAL A 174 14.71 -9.73 -6.31
C VAL A 174 13.42 -9.31 -7.01
N ALA A 175 12.98 -10.06 -8.02
CA ALA A 175 11.70 -9.81 -8.70
C ALA A 175 10.50 -9.96 -7.76
N MET A 176 10.48 -11.00 -6.92
CA MET A 176 9.43 -11.19 -5.91
C MET A 176 9.41 -10.05 -4.86
N ALA A 177 10.59 -9.66 -4.37
CA ALA A 177 10.73 -8.52 -3.46
C ALA A 177 10.27 -7.20 -4.10
N THR A 178 10.60 -6.99 -5.38
CA THR A 178 10.19 -5.81 -6.17
C THR A 178 8.67 -5.76 -6.33
N ALA A 179 8.04 -6.89 -6.68
CA ALA A 179 6.58 -6.99 -6.76
C ALA A 179 5.93 -6.60 -5.42
N ARG A 180 6.47 -7.09 -4.31
CA ARG A 180 5.96 -6.75 -2.96
C ARG A 180 6.10 -5.26 -2.64
N GLY A 181 7.26 -4.66 -2.93
CA GLY A 181 7.49 -3.25 -2.72
C GLY A 181 6.57 -2.37 -3.57
N LEU A 182 6.37 -2.72 -4.84
CA LEU A 182 5.46 -2.02 -5.75
C LEU A 182 4.01 -2.08 -5.27
N ASP A 183 3.58 -3.16 -4.63
CA ASP A 183 2.21 -3.28 -4.11
C ASP A 183 1.95 -2.33 -2.93
N VAL A 184 2.95 -2.11 -2.07
CA VAL A 184 2.91 -1.06 -1.04
C VAL A 184 2.81 0.33 -1.67
N LEU A 185 3.64 0.59 -2.70
CA LEU A 185 3.62 1.85 -3.42
C LEU A 185 2.29 2.10 -4.14
N LEU A 186 1.62 1.05 -4.62
CA LEU A 186 0.30 1.13 -5.25
C LEU A 186 -0.76 1.65 -4.26
N GLY A 187 -0.77 1.13 -3.03
CA GLY A 187 -1.65 1.61 -1.96
C GLY A 187 -1.39 3.07 -1.57
N ALA A 188 -0.11 3.45 -1.49
CA ALA A 188 0.30 4.83 -1.24
C ALA A 188 -0.16 5.79 -2.35
N ALA A 189 0.10 5.43 -3.62
CA ALA A 189 -0.25 6.24 -4.79
C ALA A 189 -1.77 6.44 -4.92
N ALA A 190 -2.57 5.41 -4.63
CA ALA A 190 -4.02 5.50 -4.67
C ALA A 190 -4.61 6.41 -3.59
N THR A 191 -4.01 6.38 -2.40
CA THR A 191 -4.55 7.09 -1.23
C THR A 191 -4.17 8.59 -1.25
N ALA A 192 -2.99 8.93 -1.78
CA ALA A 192 -2.48 10.31 -1.80
C ALA A 192 -3.26 11.26 -2.72
N GLY A 193 -3.95 10.77 -3.76
CA GLY A 193 -4.65 11.62 -4.75
C GLY A 193 -5.87 12.39 -4.22
N THR A 194 -6.22 12.23 -2.94
CA THR A 194 -7.38 12.84 -2.25
C THR A 194 -6.98 13.79 -1.14
N ALA A 195 -5.69 13.93 -0.82
CA ALA A 195 -5.26 14.92 0.16
C ALA A 195 -5.59 16.32 -0.40
N PRO A 196 -6.41 17.14 0.28
CA PRO A 196 -6.68 18.49 -0.17
C PRO A 196 -5.34 19.23 -0.27
N SER A 197 -5.03 19.73 -1.47
CA SER A 197 -3.94 20.66 -1.67
C SER A 197 -4.27 21.93 -0.88
N ARG A 198 -3.72 22.07 0.32
CA ARG A 198 -3.87 23.28 1.15
C ARG A 198 -3.40 24.56 0.43
N ASP A 199 -2.62 24.41 -0.64
CA ASP A 199 -2.14 25.50 -1.49
C ASP A 199 -3.23 26.22 -2.30
N ARG A 200 -4.47 25.70 -2.34
CA ARG A 200 -5.54 26.32 -3.15
C ARG A 200 -6.43 27.32 -2.39
N VAL A 201 -6.21 27.51 -1.08
CA VAL A 201 -7.07 28.38 -0.23
C VAL A 201 -6.56 29.83 -0.14
N PHE A 202 -5.32 30.12 -0.55
CA PHE A 202 -4.79 31.50 -0.55
C PHE A 202 -4.94 32.24 -1.90
N GLY A 203 -5.70 31.67 -2.84
CA GLY A 203 -5.85 32.18 -4.21
C GLY A 203 -7.17 32.90 -4.50
N THR A 204 -7.83 33.51 -3.51
CA THR A 204 -8.87 34.52 -3.77
C THR A 204 -8.78 35.58 -2.68
N ALA A 205 -7.90 36.56 -2.89
CA ALA A 205 -8.01 37.84 -2.20
C ALA A 205 -9.33 38.49 -2.65
N ALA A 206 -10.40 38.21 -1.91
CA ALA A 206 -11.59 39.05 -1.95
C ALA A 206 -11.13 40.43 -1.47
N THR A 207 -11.14 41.40 -2.38
CA THR A 207 -10.99 42.82 -2.09
C THR A 207 -11.94 43.18 -0.94
N ALA A 208 -11.37 43.39 0.25
CA ALA A 208 -12.09 43.85 1.41
C ALA A 208 -12.62 45.26 1.12
N GLY A 209 -13.90 45.35 0.78
CA GLY A 209 -14.65 46.60 0.79
C GLY A 209 -14.77 47.10 2.22
N THR A 210 -14.23 48.29 2.44
CA THR A 210 -14.23 49.08 3.66
C THR A 210 -15.62 49.15 4.30
N ALA A 211 -15.79 48.62 5.51
CA ALA A 211 -17.00 48.82 6.31
C ALA A 211 -16.92 50.16 7.05
N PRO A 212 -17.96 51.02 7.01
CA PRO A 212 -18.03 52.18 7.89
C PRO A 212 -18.60 51.76 9.24
N SER A 213 -17.89 52.18 10.28
CA SER A 213 -18.34 52.23 11.67
C SER A 213 -19.60 53.08 11.81
N ARG A 214 -20.55 52.66 12.66
CA ARG A 214 -21.43 53.57 13.42
C ARG A 214 -22.25 52.85 14.50
N ASP A 215 -21.98 53.25 15.74
CA ASP A 215 -22.94 53.27 16.85
C ASP A 215 -24.20 54.08 16.48
N ARG A 216 -25.39 53.58 16.85
CA ARG A 216 -26.44 54.27 17.65
C ARG A 216 -27.79 53.53 17.63
N VAL A 217 -28.26 53.22 18.84
CA VAL A 217 -29.54 53.60 19.49
C VAL A 217 -30.89 53.35 18.77
N PHE A 218 -31.74 52.62 19.51
CA PHE A 218 -33.21 52.54 19.55
C PHE A 218 -34.07 53.47 18.67
N GLY A 219 -35.12 52.89 18.08
CA GLY A 219 -36.31 53.61 17.60
C GLY A 219 -37.29 52.72 16.82
N THR A 220 -38.46 52.49 17.41
CA THR A 220 -39.64 51.80 16.85
C THR A 220 -40.26 52.54 15.66
N ALA A 221 -40.69 51.81 14.60
CA ALA A 221 -41.87 52.16 13.81
C ALA A 221 -42.29 51.02 12.86
N VAL A 222 -43.60 50.99 12.63
CA VAL A 222 -44.43 49.97 11.98
C VAL A 222 -44.64 50.27 10.49
N THR A 223 -45.12 49.24 9.76
CA THR A 223 -45.90 49.22 8.50
C THR A 223 -45.26 49.18 7.10
N ALA A 224 -45.64 48.11 6.39
CA ALA A 224 -46.25 48.05 5.05
C ALA A 224 -45.41 47.69 3.79
N GLY A 225 -45.93 46.68 3.07
CA GLY A 225 -46.06 46.61 1.60
C GLY A 225 -44.76 46.38 0.80
N ALA A 226 -44.49 45.18 0.30
CA ALA A 226 -45.04 44.59 -0.93
C ALA A 226 -44.08 44.68 -2.14
N VAL A 227 -44.21 43.65 -2.98
CA VAL A 227 -43.80 43.55 -4.39
C VAL A 227 -42.44 42.92 -4.72
N ARG A 228 -42.60 41.74 -5.33
CA ARG A 228 -41.68 40.87 -6.06
C ARG A 228 -41.16 41.58 -7.32
N SER A 229 -39.86 41.49 -7.61
CA SER A 229 -39.37 41.56 -8.98
C SER A 229 -38.12 40.70 -9.16
N ARG A 230 -38.29 39.68 -9.98
CA ARG A 230 -37.25 38.87 -10.58
C ARG A 230 -36.70 39.69 -11.72
N ASP A 231 -35.41 39.98 -11.74
CA ASP A 231 -34.69 40.12 -12.99
C ASP A 231 -33.33 39.44 -12.89
N ARG A 232 -33.20 38.39 -13.70
CA ARG A 232 -31.95 37.70 -14.01
C ARG A 232 -31.25 38.57 -15.05
N LEU A 233 -30.08 39.10 -14.71
CA LEU A 233 -29.08 39.45 -15.72
C LEU A 233 -27.95 38.44 -15.66
N PHE A 234 -27.86 37.64 -16.72
CA PHE A 234 -26.73 36.81 -17.07
C PHE A 234 -25.50 37.69 -17.32
N GLY A 235 -24.44 37.51 -16.52
CA GLY A 235 -23.07 37.89 -16.88
C GLY A 235 -22.24 36.63 -17.08
N PRO A 236 -21.36 36.54 -18.11
CA PRO A 236 -20.61 35.33 -18.39
C PRO A 236 -19.50 35.17 -17.35
N ALA A 237 -19.58 34.13 -16.52
CA ALA A 237 -18.45 33.74 -15.69
C ALA A 237 -17.33 33.22 -16.60
N ALA A 238 -16.21 33.94 -16.59
CA ALA A 238 -15.00 33.60 -17.32
C ALA A 238 -14.51 32.19 -16.92
N ASN A 239 -14.65 31.23 -17.84
CA ASN A 239 -13.97 29.95 -17.76
C ASN A 239 -12.47 30.18 -17.99
N GLY A 240 -11.72 30.37 -16.90
CA GLY A 240 -10.26 30.29 -16.91
C GLY A 240 -9.82 28.90 -17.31
N ARG A 241 -9.59 28.68 -18.61
CA ARG A 241 -8.87 27.51 -19.11
C ARG A 241 -7.44 27.58 -18.59
N VAL A 242 -7.12 26.72 -17.62
CA VAL A 242 -5.74 26.46 -17.20
C VAL A 242 -4.95 25.94 -18.40
N ALA A 243 -3.82 26.58 -18.70
CA ALA A 243 -2.98 26.24 -19.84
C ALA A 243 -2.45 24.78 -19.73
N PRO A 244 -2.48 23.99 -20.82
CA PRO A 244 -1.97 22.63 -20.83
C PRO A 244 -0.43 22.64 -20.82
N GLY A 245 0.19 22.73 -19.65
CA GLY A 245 1.65 22.69 -19.53
C GLY A 245 2.19 22.73 -18.10
N GLN A 246 1.49 23.39 -17.16
CA GLN A 246 1.95 23.50 -15.77
C GLN A 246 1.53 22.33 -14.86
N ASP A 247 0.63 21.47 -15.34
CA ASP A 247 0.09 20.33 -14.61
C ASP A 247 1.06 19.15 -14.48
N VAL A 248 1.90 18.93 -15.50
CA VAL A 248 2.82 17.78 -15.57
C VAL A 248 3.94 17.85 -14.51
N PRO A 249 4.67 18.97 -14.34
CA PRO A 249 5.75 19.04 -13.34
C PRO A 249 5.22 18.92 -11.90
N LEU A 250 4.07 19.53 -11.59
CA LEU A 250 3.44 19.43 -10.28
C LEU A 250 2.98 17.99 -9.95
N ARG A 251 2.48 17.24 -10.95
CA ARG A 251 2.06 15.84 -10.81
C ARG A 251 3.23 14.88 -10.61
N MET A 252 4.36 15.07 -11.31
CA MET A 252 5.58 14.28 -11.07
C MET A 252 6.20 14.59 -9.69
N ALA A 253 6.15 15.85 -9.26
CA ALA A 253 6.63 16.26 -7.93
C ALA A 253 5.78 15.69 -6.77
N THR A 254 4.47 15.49 -6.97
CA THR A 254 3.58 14.85 -5.97
C THR A 254 3.73 13.33 -5.95
N LEU A 255 3.89 12.70 -7.11
CA LEU A 255 4.24 11.28 -7.23
C LEU A 255 5.55 10.97 -6.51
N SER A 256 6.59 11.77 -6.73
CA SER A 256 7.89 11.59 -6.09
C SER A 256 7.85 11.82 -4.58
N ARG A 257 7.05 12.77 -4.07
CA ARG A 257 6.82 12.95 -2.62
C ARG A 257 6.10 11.77 -1.98
N THR A 258 5.06 11.26 -2.65
CA THR A 258 4.27 10.12 -2.17
C THR A 258 5.13 8.86 -2.12
N ALA A 259 5.87 8.58 -3.20
CA ALA A 259 6.81 7.47 -3.27
C ALA A 259 7.87 7.59 -2.17
N ARG A 260 8.48 8.77 -1.96
CA ARG A 260 9.48 8.96 -0.89
C ARG A 260 8.95 8.66 0.52
N ARG A 261 7.68 8.98 0.81
CA ARG A 261 7.07 8.70 2.13
C ARG A 261 6.78 7.21 2.34
N ALA A 262 6.35 6.51 1.30
CA ALA A 262 6.03 5.09 1.36
C ALA A 262 7.26 4.17 1.16
N LEU A 263 8.37 4.72 0.65
CA LEU A 263 9.57 3.96 0.31
C LEU A 263 10.14 3.16 1.50
N PRO A 264 10.25 3.68 2.73
CA PRO A 264 10.74 2.89 3.86
C PRO A 264 9.88 1.65 4.11
N SER A 265 8.54 1.79 4.13
CA SER A 265 7.62 0.66 4.31
C SER A 265 7.71 -0.35 3.16
N ALA A 266 7.84 0.13 1.93
CA ALA A 266 8.02 -0.70 0.75
C ALA A 266 9.32 -1.50 0.82
N LEU A 267 10.43 -0.86 1.22
CA LEU A 267 11.74 -1.50 1.37
C LEU A 267 11.78 -2.50 2.53
N THR A 268 11.13 -2.21 3.67
CA THR A 268 11.01 -3.17 4.78
C THR A 268 10.30 -4.45 4.31
N LEU A 269 9.16 -4.34 3.63
CA LEU A 269 8.42 -5.49 3.12
C LEU A 269 9.15 -6.22 2.00
N ALA A 270 9.80 -5.49 1.08
CA ALA A 270 10.63 -6.07 0.03
C ALA A 270 11.82 -6.85 0.63
N THR A 271 12.49 -6.29 1.64
CA THR A 271 13.63 -6.93 2.32
C THR A 271 13.22 -8.22 3.02
N HIS A 272 12.10 -8.22 3.76
CA HIS A 272 11.56 -9.45 4.36
C HIS A 272 11.22 -10.49 3.28
N THR A 273 10.57 -10.06 2.21
CA THR A 273 10.18 -10.95 1.10
C THR A 273 11.41 -11.56 0.41
N LEU A 274 12.45 -10.75 0.20
CA LEU A 274 13.73 -11.20 -0.36
C LEU A 274 14.33 -12.30 0.52
N ALA A 275 14.43 -12.06 1.83
CA ALA A 275 14.98 -13.02 2.78
C ALA A 275 14.20 -14.34 2.78
N VAL A 276 12.87 -14.30 2.85
CA VAL A 276 12.03 -15.51 2.82
C VAL A 276 12.14 -16.25 1.48
N THR A 277 12.19 -15.51 0.36
CA THR A 277 12.31 -16.12 -0.98
C THR A 277 13.68 -16.77 -1.17
N MET A 278 14.75 -16.19 -0.62
CA MET A 278 16.09 -16.79 -0.62
C MET A 278 16.12 -18.10 0.17
N VAL A 279 15.46 -18.16 1.33
CA VAL A 279 15.33 -19.43 2.10
C VAL A 279 14.52 -20.47 1.32
N SER A 280 13.44 -20.05 0.65
CA SER A 280 12.57 -20.94 -0.12
C SER A 280 13.27 -21.62 -1.29
N ARG A 281 14.25 -20.96 -1.94
CA ARG A 281 15.01 -21.59 -3.04
C ARG A 281 15.78 -22.85 -2.62
N GLY A 282 16.20 -22.93 -1.36
CA GLY A 282 16.93 -24.07 -0.80
C GLY A 282 16.04 -25.06 -0.05
N GLU A 283 14.72 -24.92 -0.09
CA GLU A 283 13.80 -25.67 0.79
C GLU A 283 13.68 -27.16 0.45
N THR A 284 14.00 -27.55 -0.78
CA THR A 284 13.96 -28.94 -1.25
C THR A 284 15.29 -29.67 -1.06
N GLN A 285 16.41 -28.95 -1.14
CA GLN A 285 17.75 -29.52 -1.03
C GLN A 285 18.14 -29.74 0.43
N GLY A 286 17.75 -28.82 1.33
CA GLY A 286 18.20 -28.85 2.73
C GLY A 286 19.73 -28.75 2.86
N GLY A 287 20.23 -28.67 4.09
CA GLY A 287 21.67 -28.83 4.35
C GLY A 287 22.54 -27.56 4.41
N SER A 288 22.02 -26.36 4.17
CA SER A 288 22.78 -25.11 4.40
C SER A 288 22.15 -24.23 5.48
N PRO A 289 22.91 -23.84 6.53
CA PRO A 289 22.43 -22.92 7.55
C PRO A 289 22.46 -21.46 7.08
N VAL A 290 23.16 -21.15 5.98
CA VAL A 290 23.49 -19.77 5.57
C VAL A 290 22.24 -18.96 5.26
N ALA A 291 21.32 -19.50 4.45
CA ALA A 291 20.11 -18.77 4.09
C ALA A 291 19.17 -18.54 5.30
N PRO A 292 18.85 -19.55 6.14
CA PRO A 292 18.12 -19.33 7.38
C PRO A 292 18.79 -18.33 8.34
N LEU A 293 20.12 -18.38 8.50
CA LEU A 293 20.87 -17.42 9.33
C LEU A 293 20.80 -16.00 8.79
N ALA A 294 21.02 -15.82 7.48
CA ALA A 294 20.91 -14.50 6.84
C ALA A 294 19.49 -13.93 6.98
N ALA A 295 18.46 -14.76 6.81
CA ALA A 295 17.07 -14.36 7.02
C ALA A 295 16.74 -14.06 8.49
N LEU A 296 17.34 -14.78 9.44
CA LEU A 296 17.21 -14.50 10.87
C LEU A 296 17.85 -13.15 11.24
N ALA A 297 19.08 -12.90 10.77
CA ALA A 297 19.76 -11.63 10.94
C ALA A 297 18.97 -10.47 10.31
N THR A 298 18.42 -10.68 9.12
CA THR A 298 17.53 -9.72 8.46
C THR A 298 16.28 -9.46 9.28
N THR A 299 15.63 -10.51 9.81
CA THR A 299 14.45 -10.37 10.68
C THR A 299 14.77 -9.53 11.92
N ALA A 300 15.92 -9.78 12.57
CA ALA A 300 16.37 -9.03 13.74
C ALA A 300 16.66 -7.55 13.41
N ALA A 301 17.36 -7.28 12.29
CA ALA A 301 17.63 -5.92 11.82
C ALA A 301 16.34 -5.14 11.53
N LEU A 302 15.37 -5.76 10.85
CA LEU A 302 14.07 -5.14 10.59
C LEU A 302 13.28 -4.91 11.89
N ALA A 303 13.27 -5.87 12.83
CA ALA A 303 12.61 -5.69 14.12
C ALA A 303 13.23 -4.54 14.94
N TRP A 304 14.55 -4.42 14.92
CA TRP A 304 15.28 -3.31 15.51
C TRP A 304 14.92 -1.97 14.85
N GLU A 305 14.87 -1.91 13.52
CA GLU A 305 14.47 -0.71 12.77
C GLU A 305 13.02 -0.30 13.06
N LEU A 306 12.10 -1.25 13.17
CA LEU A 306 10.69 -1.00 13.47
C LEU A 306 10.47 -0.49 14.90
N SER A 307 11.34 -0.92 15.83
CA SER A 307 11.33 -0.50 17.24
C SER A 307 11.95 0.88 17.43
N ASN A 308 13.09 1.14 16.80
CA ASN A 308 13.89 2.35 17.01
C ASN A 308 13.63 3.46 15.98
N GLY A 309 12.99 3.14 14.87
CA GLY A 309 12.60 4.12 13.86
C GLY A 309 11.66 5.15 14.48
N ARG A 310 12.12 6.41 14.57
CA ARG A 310 11.25 7.54 14.90
C ARG A 310 10.04 7.46 13.97
N ALA A 311 8.83 7.41 14.54
CA ALA A 311 7.62 7.68 13.79
C ALA A 311 7.89 8.97 13.03
N ALA A 312 7.73 8.96 11.71
CA ALA A 312 7.89 10.17 10.91
C ALA A 312 6.91 11.17 11.49
N ALA A 313 7.40 12.04 12.36
CA ALA A 313 6.58 12.98 13.09
C ALA A 313 5.81 13.75 12.02
N SER A 314 4.50 13.60 12.04
CA SER A 314 3.60 14.59 11.49
C SER A 314 3.94 15.90 12.19
N ARG A 315 4.93 16.63 11.66
CA ARG A 315 5.04 18.06 11.92
C ARG A 315 3.68 18.63 11.54
N PRO A 316 2.94 19.24 12.47
CA PRO A 316 1.91 20.17 12.06
C PRO A 316 2.61 21.18 11.16
N ALA A 317 2.13 21.36 9.93
CA ALA A 317 2.64 22.38 9.02
C ALA A 317 2.13 23.77 9.44
N ASP A 318 2.03 24.03 10.74
CA ASP A 318 1.47 25.22 11.36
C ASP A 318 2.42 25.71 12.46
N ALA A 319 3.57 26.22 12.02
CA ALA A 319 4.26 27.28 12.72
C ALA A 319 4.69 28.25 11.62
N ALA A 320 3.73 29.04 11.16
CA ALA A 320 4.05 30.26 10.44
C ALA A 320 5.07 31.05 11.29
N PRO A 321 6.13 31.62 10.70
CA PRO A 321 6.97 32.55 11.44
C PRO A 321 6.04 33.65 11.96
N THR A 322 6.00 33.80 13.29
CA THR A 322 5.25 34.86 13.95
C THR A 322 5.56 36.18 13.26
N ALA A 323 4.55 36.73 12.58
CA ALA A 323 4.64 38.06 12.01
C ALA A 323 5.00 39.01 13.15
N VAL A 324 6.17 39.65 13.03
CA VAL A 324 6.56 40.78 13.85
C VAL A 324 5.47 41.83 13.69
N HIS A 325 4.71 42.09 14.75
CA HIS A 325 3.84 43.27 14.82
C HIS A 325 4.71 44.51 15.02
N PRO A 326 4.73 45.49 14.10
CA PRO A 326 5.27 46.80 14.40
C PRO A 326 4.14 47.62 15.04
N GLY A 327 4.37 48.13 16.25
CA GLY A 327 3.55 49.20 16.82
C GLY A 327 2.93 48.87 18.17
N SER A 328 3.68 49.14 19.23
CA SER A 328 3.11 49.66 20.47
C SER A 328 4.17 50.56 21.09
N VAL A 329 4.10 51.83 20.73
CA VAL A 329 4.89 52.90 21.33
C VAL A 329 4.36 53.07 22.75
N ASN A 330 5.07 52.53 23.75
CA ASN A 330 4.86 52.94 25.13
C ASN A 330 5.90 54.01 25.46
N ALA A 331 5.44 55.26 25.36
CA ALA A 331 6.08 56.40 25.99
C ALA A 331 6.04 56.19 27.50
N SER A 332 7.22 56.02 28.11
CA SER A 332 7.41 56.38 29.51
C SER A 332 8.73 57.10 29.66
N THR A 333 8.61 58.41 29.74
CA THR A 333 9.58 59.35 30.28
C THR A 333 10.29 58.82 31.53
N ARG A 334 11.62 58.80 31.52
CA ARG A 334 12.41 59.24 32.67
C ARG A 334 13.80 59.74 32.26
N THR A 335 14.02 60.99 32.62
CA THR A 335 15.23 61.82 32.56
C THR A 335 16.41 61.25 33.33
N GLY A 336 17.64 61.45 32.84
CA GLY A 336 18.86 61.17 33.60
C GLY A 336 20.17 61.27 32.80
N THR A 337 20.68 62.50 32.70
CA THR A 337 22.07 62.96 32.44
C THR A 337 23.24 61.95 32.45
N GLY A 338 24.16 62.06 31.48
CA GLY A 338 25.59 61.67 31.69
C GLY A 338 26.42 61.27 30.48
N LYS A 339 27.24 62.22 29.99
CA LYS A 339 28.59 62.16 29.36
C LYS A 339 29.04 61.03 28.39
N ALA A 340 29.76 61.51 27.38
CA ALA A 340 30.53 60.81 26.35
C ALA A 340 31.75 60.01 26.88
N GLY A 341 32.18 59.01 26.10
CA GLY A 341 33.52 58.42 26.15
C GLY A 341 33.58 56.94 25.74
N ASP A 342 34.18 56.69 24.57
CA ASP A 342 35.02 55.55 24.16
C ASP A 342 34.56 54.08 24.29
N GLY A 343 34.86 53.30 23.25
CA GLY A 343 35.15 51.87 23.41
C GLY A 343 34.51 50.95 22.40
N ILE A 344 35.25 50.65 21.34
CA ILE A 344 35.06 49.48 20.47
C ILE A 344 35.18 48.22 21.32
N ALA A 345 34.08 47.49 21.53
CA ALA A 345 34.11 46.07 21.90
C ALA A 345 32.77 45.41 21.55
N ALA A 346 32.72 44.80 20.37
CA ALA A 346 31.67 43.87 19.99
C ALA A 346 31.68 42.67 20.96
N ARG A 347 30.84 42.71 21.99
CA ARG A 347 30.46 41.52 22.75
C ARG A 347 29.36 40.81 21.98
N LEU A 348 29.74 39.80 21.21
CA LEU A 348 28.85 38.72 20.80
C LEU A 348 28.19 38.15 22.06
N GLY A 349 26.90 38.44 22.25
CA GLY A 349 26.12 37.79 23.31
C GLY A 349 26.09 36.28 23.06
N PRO A 350 26.06 35.44 24.11
CA PRO A 350 25.83 34.02 23.91
C PRO A 350 24.49 33.86 23.20
N ALA A 351 24.50 33.21 22.04
CA ALA A 351 23.29 32.78 21.37
C ALA A 351 22.45 32.02 22.40
N SER A 352 21.33 32.62 22.81
CA SER A 352 20.33 31.96 23.64
C SER A 352 20.01 30.63 22.94
N ALA A 353 20.39 29.54 23.59
CA ALA A 353 20.13 28.20 23.12
C ALA A 353 18.63 28.11 22.88
N ALA A 354 18.23 28.00 21.61
CA ALA A 354 16.85 27.75 21.25
C ALA A 354 16.36 26.58 22.08
N ASP A 355 15.35 26.82 22.92
CA ASP A 355 14.72 25.78 23.72
C ASP A 355 14.46 24.57 22.83
N PRO A 356 14.88 23.35 23.23
CA PRO A 356 14.59 22.16 22.46
C PRO A 356 13.07 22.07 22.33
N ALA A 357 12.60 22.15 21.08
CA ALA A 357 11.18 22.04 20.76
C ALA A 357 10.54 20.91 21.59
N PRO A 358 9.36 21.14 22.21
CA PRO A 358 8.75 20.17 23.09
C PRO A 358 8.67 18.82 22.39
N ARG A 359 9.28 17.79 23.01
CA ARG A 359 9.21 16.42 22.50
C ARG A 359 7.73 16.08 22.34
N PRO A 360 7.30 15.56 21.18
CA PRO A 360 5.91 15.10 21.04
C PRO A 360 5.63 14.12 22.17
N PHE A 361 4.56 14.36 22.93
CA PHE A 361 4.18 13.49 24.02
C PHE A 361 4.06 12.05 23.49
N PRO A 362 4.64 11.05 24.19
CA PRO A 362 4.48 9.66 23.79
C PRO A 362 2.99 9.32 23.72
N HIS A 363 2.57 8.61 22.68
CA HIS A 363 1.23 8.03 22.60
C HIS A 363 1.34 6.59 23.09
N PRO A 364 1.23 6.33 24.41
CA PRO A 364 1.64 5.07 25.03
C PRO A 364 0.93 3.86 24.42
N VAL A 365 -0.34 4.03 24.00
CA VAL A 365 -1.13 2.97 23.37
C VAL A 365 -0.58 2.59 21.99
N THR A 366 -0.25 3.57 21.14
CA THR A 366 0.27 3.33 19.79
C THR A 366 1.68 2.74 19.86
N ASP A 367 2.51 3.20 20.80
CA ASP A 367 3.85 2.67 21.04
C ASP A 367 3.81 1.24 21.57
N THR A 368 2.91 0.95 22.52
CA THR A 368 2.70 -0.41 23.03
C THR A 368 2.19 -1.34 21.93
N LEU A 369 1.21 -0.89 21.13
CA LEU A 369 0.68 -1.67 20.01
C LEU A 369 1.77 -1.97 18.97
N ARG A 370 2.58 -0.96 18.61
CA ARG A 370 3.71 -1.14 17.70
C ARG A 370 4.72 -2.15 18.27
N ALA A 371 5.12 -2.00 19.54
CA ALA A 371 6.05 -2.92 20.17
C ALA A 371 5.52 -4.37 20.19
N ALA A 372 4.25 -4.56 20.55
CA ALA A 372 3.60 -5.86 20.55
C ALA A 372 3.55 -6.49 19.14
N LEU A 373 3.21 -5.72 18.12
CA LEU A 373 3.17 -6.19 16.73
C LEU A 373 4.58 -6.49 16.17
N THR A 374 5.58 -5.67 16.51
CA THR A 374 6.99 -5.94 16.15
C THR A 374 7.47 -7.24 16.80
N LEU A 375 7.15 -7.45 18.07
CA LEU A 375 7.48 -8.69 18.78
C LEU A 375 6.78 -9.89 18.15
N ALA A 376 5.49 -9.76 17.80
CA ALA A 376 4.74 -10.81 17.12
C ALA A 376 5.34 -11.15 15.74
N TYR A 377 5.76 -10.14 14.96
CA TYR A 377 6.49 -10.32 13.71
C TYR A 377 7.79 -11.10 13.93
N ALA A 378 8.64 -10.62 14.86
CA ALA A 378 9.93 -11.24 15.13
C ALA A 378 9.76 -12.69 15.61
N ALA A 379 8.88 -12.95 16.57
CA ALA A 379 8.63 -14.28 17.10
C ALA A 379 8.10 -15.26 16.03
N THR A 380 7.23 -14.79 15.13
CA THR A 380 6.64 -15.64 14.08
C THR A 380 7.67 -16.10 13.04
N SER A 381 8.66 -15.26 12.74
CA SER A 381 9.72 -15.56 11.75
C SER A 381 10.96 -16.20 12.40
N ALA A 382 11.43 -15.66 13.53
CA ALA A 382 12.72 -16.01 14.11
C ALA A 382 12.79 -17.43 14.66
N HIS A 383 11.74 -17.91 15.35
CA HIS A 383 11.75 -19.26 15.93
C HIS A 383 12.00 -20.35 14.88
N PRO A 384 11.22 -20.48 13.79
CA PRO A 384 11.47 -21.53 12.80
C PRO A 384 12.76 -21.28 11.98
N LEU A 385 13.17 -20.03 11.75
CA LEU A 385 14.47 -19.72 11.13
C LEU A 385 15.65 -20.19 11.98
N PHE A 386 15.59 -19.98 13.29
CA PHE A 386 16.61 -20.42 14.23
C PHE A 386 16.74 -21.95 14.26
N HIS A 387 15.60 -22.67 14.28
CA HIS A 387 15.61 -24.13 14.19
C HIS A 387 16.21 -24.64 12.87
N ALA A 388 15.87 -24.01 11.74
CA ALA A 388 16.43 -24.38 10.44
C ALA A 388 17.92 -24.04 10.32
N ALA A 389 18.38 -22.98 10.98
CA ALA A 389 19.79 -22.60 11.04
C ALA A 389 20.63 -23.59 11.86
N LEU A 390 20.13 -24.02 13.02
CA LEU A 390 20.83 -24.98 13.87
C LEU A 390 20.78 -26.40 13.33
N ASN A 391 19.67 -26.78 12.69
CA ASN A 391 19.43 -28.12 12.18
C ASN A 391 19.02 -28.07 10.68
N PRO A 392 19.95 -27.81 9.75
CA PRO A 392 19.63 -27.67 8.34
C PRO A 392 19.02 -28.95 7.77
N SER A 393 17.72 -28.92 7.48
CA SER A 393 16.99 -30.04 6.87
C SER A 393 15.81 -29.52 6.07
N PRO A 394 15.39 -30.21 4.98
CA PRO A 394 14.24 -29.79 4.18
C PRO A 394 12.97 -29.46 5.00
N PRO A 395 12.51 -30.30 5.95
CA PRO A 395 11.28 -30.01 6.70
C PRO A 395 11.40 -28.78 7.61
N LEU A 396 12.59 -28.51 8.18
CA LEU A 396 12.79 -27.33 9.01
C LEU A 396 12.92 -26.07 8.16
N THR A 397 13.57 -26.14 7.00
CA THR A 397 13.62 -25.02 6.03
C THR A 397 12.22 -24.69 5.51
N GLN A 398 11.39 -25.67 5.17
CA GLN A 398 9.99 -25.45 4.78
C GLN A 398 9.16 -24.81 5.91
N ARG A 399 9.37 -25.23 7.17
CA ARG A 399 8.75 -24.59 8.33
C ARG A 399 9.21 -23.14 8.51
N ALA A 400 10.48 -22.85 8.23
CA ALA A 400 11.04 -21.49 8.24
C ALA A 400 10.41 -20.60 7.18
N VAL A 401 10.28 -21.09 5.94
CA VAL A 401 9.56 -20.39 4.86
C VAL A 401 8.11 -20.12 5.27
N GLY A 402 7.41 -21.14 5.78
CA GLY A 402 6.04 -20.98 6.29
C GLY A 402 5.93 -19.99 7.46
N GLY A 403 6.96 -19.91 8.32
CA GLY A 403 7.08 -18.90 9.38
C GLY A 403 7.20 -17.49 8.82
N GLY A 404 8.09 -17.30 7.85
CA GLY A 404 8.26 -16.03 7.13
C GLY A 404 7.00 -15.55 6.43
N ILE A 405 6.26 -16.45 5.77
CA ILE A 405 4.96 -16.14 5.15
C ILE A 405 3.94 -15.69 6.20
N ARG A 406 3.86 -16.40 7.34
CA ARG A 406 2.95 -16.03 8.44
C ARG A 406 3.32 -14.72 9.12
N ALA A 407 4.61 -14.37 9.16
CA ALA A 407 5.11 -13.13 9.75
C ALA A 407 4.72 -11.87 8.95
N MET A 408 4.26 -12.04 7.71
CA MET A 408 3.88 -10.94 6.83
C MET A 408 2.74 -10.07 7.38
N ILE A 409 1.68 -10.68 7.91
CA ILE A 409 0.53 -9.93 8.45
C ILE A 409 0.94 -9.08 9.68
N PRO A 410 1.64 -9.64 10.68
CA PRO A 410 2.23 -8.85 11.76
C PRO A 410 3.13 -7.72 11.26
N LEU A 411 4.00 -7.97 10.26
CA LEU A 411 4.89 -6.96 9.70
C LEU A 411 4.12 -5.77 9.09
N GLN A 412 3.10 -6.06 8.28
CA GLN A 412 2.24 -5.04 7.67
C GLN A 412 1.47 -4.24 8.74
N ALA A 413 0.98 -4.91 9.78
CA ALA A 413 0.31 -4.26 10.90
C ALA A 413 1.28 -3.34 11.68
N THR A 414 2.51 -3.79 11.92
CA THR A 414 3.57 -2.97 12.55
C THR A 414 3.87 -1.72 11.73
N LEU A 415 3.97 -1.84 10.40
CA LEU A 415 4.20 -0.69 9.53
C LEU A 415 3.06 0.33 9.59
N ALA A 416 1.81 -0.13 9.64
CA ALA A 416 0.66 0.75 9.84
C ALA A 416 0.68 1.43 11.22
N ALA A 417 1.04 0.70 12.29
CA ALA A 417 1.17 1.27 13.63
C ALA A 417 2.32 2.31 13.71
N ARG A 418 3.47 2.02 13.09
CA ARG A 418 4.62 2.93 12.98
C ARG A 418 4.28 4.21 12.22
N ALA A 419 3.36 4.15 11.28
CA ALA A 419 2.85 5.31 10.55
C ALA A 419 1.73 6.07 11.29
N GLY A 420 1.42 5.71 12.55
CA GLY A 420 0.41 6.38 13.36
C GLY A 420 -1.03 5.98 13.03
N ALA A 421 -1.25 4.83 12.38
CA ALA A 421 -2.57 4.34 12.00
C ALA A 421 -2.97 3.07 12.82
N PRO A 422 -3.27 3.19 14.13
CA PRO A 422 -3.52 2.04 15.00
C PRO A 422 -4.77 1.24 14.60
N VAL A 423 -5.81 1.90 14.09
CA VAL A 423 -7.01 1.21 13.59
C VAL A 423 -6.67 0.34 12.37
N THR A 424 -5.91 0.88 11.41
CA THR A 424 -5.43 0.11 10.26
C THR A 424 -4.57 -1.06 10.71
N ALA A 425 -3.68 -0.85 11.68
CA ALA A 425 -2.83 -1.91 12.24
C ALA A 425 -3.65 -3.05 12.84
N LEU A 426 -4.67 -2.74 13.66
CA LEU A 426 -5.56 -3.73 14.27
C LEU A 426 -6.38 -4.48 13.22
N LEU A 427 -6.93 -3.77 12.23
CA LEU A 427 -7.68 -4.38 11.13
C LEU A 427 -6.80 -5.34 10.31
N THR A 428 -5.56 -4.94 9.99
CA THR A 428 -4.60 -5.80 9.31
C THR A 428 -4.24 -7.02 10.17
N ALA A 429 -3.96 -6.83 11.46
CA ALA A 429 -3.63 -7.93 12.37
C ALA A 429 -4.79 -8.94 12.51
N ALA A 430 -6.04 -8.47 12.47
CA ALA A 430 -7.24 -9.32 12.51
C ALA A 430 -7.40 -10.25 11.29
N LEU A 431 -6.66 -10.01 10.20
CA LEU A 431 -6.62 -10.93 9.05
C LEU A 431 -5.87 -12.24 9.36
N ALA A 432 -4.94 -12.24 10.33
CA ALA A 432 -4.13 -13.40 10.68
C ALA A 432 -4.94 -14.63 11.16
N PRO A 433 -5.90 -14.53 12.10
CA PRO A 433 -6.73 -15.67 12.47
C PRO A 433 -7.63 -16.16 11.32
N ALA A 434 -8.14 -15.25 10.46
CA ALA A 434 -8.92 -15.62 9.28
C ALA A 434 -8.08 -16.44 8.29
N ALA A 435 -6.87 -15.97 7.98
CA ALA A 435 -5.91 -16.68 7.14
C ALA A 435 -5.62 -18.09 7.68
N ARG A 436 -5.37 -18.22 9.00
CA ARG A 436 -5.14 -19.53 9.65
C ARG A 436 -6.34 -20.46 9.62
N LYS A 437 -7.57 -19.94 9.71
CA LYS A 437 -8.80 -20.74 9.65
C LYS A 437 -9.06 -21.23 8.23
N PHE A 438 -8.83 -20.39 7.22
CA PHE A 438 -9.00 -20.76 5.82
C PHE A 438 -7.93 -21.73 5.32
N ALA A 439 -6.65 -21.53 5.68
CA ALA A 439 -5.57 -22.45 5.33
C ALA A 439 -5.87 -23.88 5.81
N ARG A 440 -6.35 -24.03 7.06
CA ARG A 440 -6.74 -25.33 7.62
C ARG A 440 -7.92 -26.01 6.90
N LYS A 441 -8.80 -25.25 6.25
CA LYS A 441 -9.95 -25.81 5.52
C LYS A 441 -9.59 -26.26 4.10
N VAL A 442 -8.56 -25.66 3.50
CA VAL A 442 -8.14 -25.96 2.12
C VAL A 442 -7.06 -27.05 2.10
N SER A 443 -6.24 -27.17 3.15
CA SER A 443 -5.25 -28.25 3.31
C SER A 443 -5.82 -29.58 3.83
N VAL A 444 -7.13 -29.67 4.09
CA VAL A 444 -7.81 -30.90 4.53
C VAL A 444 -8.67 -31.41 3.37
N THR A 445 -7.98 -31.86 2.32
CA THR A 445 -8.36 -32.86 1.32
C THR A 445 -7.10 -33.23 0.58
#